data_AF-A0A656K247-F1
#
_entry.id   AF-A0A656K247-F1
#
_cell.length_a   1.000
_cell.length_b   1.000
_cell.length_c   1.000
_cell.angle_alpha   90.00
_cell.angle_beta   90.00
_cell.angle_gamma   90.00
#
_symmetry.space_group_name_H-M   'P 1'
#
loop_
_entity.id
_entity.type
_entity.pdbx_description
1 polymer ?
#
loop_
_entity_poly.entity_id
_entity_poly.type
_entity_poly.pdbx_seq_one_letter_code
_entity_poly.pdbx_strand_id
1 'polypeptide(L)' 'RGSRPLSISHPQAGYSEQDPLLIWQATLEAIADCMTGLQRPISALAISNQRESVVAWDRVSGVPLSPCISWQCRRSLP' A
#
# COMPACT_ATOMS: atom_id res chain seq x y z
N ARG A 1 -1.12 -6.49 17.85
CA ARG A 1 -0.17 -6.33 16.72
C ARG A 1 -0.84 -6.87 15.48
N GLY A 2 -1.11 -6.04 14.48
CA GLY A 2 -1.62 -6.47 13.19
C GLY A 2 -0.54 -6.38 12.12
N SER A 3 -0.52 -7.36 11.23
CA SER A 3 0.34 -7.36 10.04
C SER A 3 -0.31 -8.19 8.95
N ARG A 4 -0.15 -7.77 7.70
CA ARG A 4 -0.57 -8.50 6.51
C ARG A 4 0.58 -8.53 5.51
N PRO A 5 0.86 -9.68 4.88
CA PRO A 5 1.86 -9.73 3.81
C PRO A 5 1.35 -8.99 2.58
N LEU A 6 2.27 -8.43 1.80
CA LEU A 6 1.98 -7.82 0.51
C LEU A 6 2.77 -8.55 -0.57
N SER A 7 2.11 -8.82 -1.70
CA SER A 7 2.74 -9.40 -2.87
C SER A 7 3.37 -8.32 -3.74
N ILE A 8 4.48 -8.65 -4.38
CA ILE A 8 5.11 -7.86 -5.44
C ILE A 8 5.07 -8.69 -6.72
N SER A 9 4.69 -8.05 -7.81
CA SER A 9 4.68 -8.63 -9.15
C SER A 9 5.80 -8.03 -10.00
N HIS A 10 6.35 -8.87 -10.89
CA HIS A 10 7.42 -8.53 -11.81
C HIS A 10 7.00 -8.90 -13.24
N PRO A 11 6.08 -8.15 -13.87
CA PRO A 11 5.54 -8.51 -15.18
C PRO A 11 6.58 -8.45 -16.31
N GLN A 12 7.64 -7.67 -16.13
CA GLN A 12 8.78 -7.57 -17.03
C GLN A 12 10.08 -7.43 -16.22
N ALA A 13 11.22 -7.78 -16.82
CA ALA A 13 12.54 -7.51 -16.25
C ALA A 13 12.67 -6.02 -15.86
N GLY A 14 13.08 -5.75 -14.62
CA GLY A 14 13.20 -4.40 -14.07
C GLY A 14 11.89 -3.79 -13.58
N TYR A 15 10.73 -4.42 -13.77
CA TYR A 15 9.46 -3.93 -13.25
C TYR A 15 9.25 -4.47 -11.84
N SER A 16 8.73 -3.64 -10.95
CA SER A 16 8.31 -4.05 -9.60
C SER A 16 7.02 -3.30 -9.28
N GLU A 17 5.93 -4.05 -9.16
CA GLU A 17 4.57 -3.51 -9.04
C GLU A 17 3.82 -4.18 -7.89
N GLN A 18 2.92 -3.42 -7.26
CA GLN A 18 2.00 -3.93 -6.24
C GLN A 18 0.57 -3.51 -6.58
N ASP A 19 -0.41 -4.31 -6.17
CA ASP A 19 -1.81 -3.90 -6.26
C ASP A 19 -2.10 -2.84 -5.17
N PRO A 20 -2.45 -1.60 -5.54
CA PRO A 20 -2.76 -0.55 -4.58
C PRO A 20 -3.98 -0.85 -3.70
N LEU A 21 -4.97 -1.60 -4.22
CA LEU A 21 -6.13 -2.01 -3.42
C LEU A 21 -5.73 -3.06 -2.39
N LEU A 22 -4.79 -3.95 -2.71
CA LEU A 22 -4.26 -4.90 -1.73
C LEU A 22 -3.47 -4.19 -0.63
N ILE A 23 -2.68 -3.16 -0.96
CA ILE A 23 -1.99 -2.33 0.04
C ILE A 23 -3.02 -1.69 0.99
N TRP A 24 -4.09 -1.12 0.44
CA TRP A 24 -5.16 -0.49 1.21
C TRP A 24 -5.88 -1.48 2.13
N GLN A 25 -6.35 -2.59 1.57
CA GLN A 25 -7.04 -3.66 2.28
C GLN A 25 -6.17 -4.23 3.42
N ALA A 26 -4.92 -4.58 3.13
CA ALA A 26 -3.97 -5.10 4.10
C ALA A 26 -3.71 -4.11 5.25
N THR A 27 -3.66 -2.80 4.96
CA THR A 27 -3.50 -1.75 5.97
C THR A 27 -4.70 -1.70 6.90
N LEU A 28 -5.92 -1.70 6.35
CA LEU A 28 -7.15 -1.69 7.13
C LEU A 28 -7.27 -2.93 8.02
N GLU A 29 -6.96 -4.10 7.49
CA GLU A 29 -7.01 -5.35 8.25
C GLU A 29 -5.97 -5.38 9.39
N ALA A 30 -4.74 -4.90 9.14
CA ALA A 30 -3.73 -4.79 10.18
C ALA A 30 -4.14 -3.78 11.28
N ILE A 31 -4.80 -2.68 10.91
CA ILE A 31 -5.36 -1.73 11.88
C ILE A 31 -6.47 -2.42 12.69
N ALA A 32 -7.40 -3.13 12.04
CA ALA A 32 -8.49 -3.84 12.70
C ALA A 32 -7.97 -4.82 13.77
N ASP A 33 -6.95 -5.62 13.44
CA ASP A 33 -6.30 -6.52 14.39
C ASP A 33 -5.69 -5.75 15.59
N CYS A 34 -5.06 -4.60 15.34
CA CYS A 34 -4.52 -3.74 16.41
C CYS A 34 -5.62 -3.15 17.30
N MET A 35 -6.83 -2.93 16.77
CA MET A 35 -7.97 -2.41 17.53
C MET A 35 -8.62 -3.46 18.44
N THR A 36 -8.36 -4.75 18.24
CA THR A 36 -8.93 -5.79 19.10
C THR A 36 -8.46 -5.61 20.55
N GLY A 37 -9.42 -5.49 21.48
CA GLY A 37 -9.13 -5.33 22.92
C GLY A 37 -8.75 -3.92 23.37
N LEU A 38 -8.79 -2.91 22.50
CA LEU A 38 -8.60 -1.52 22.90
C LEU A 38 -9.78 -1.04 23.78
N GLN A 39 -9.47 -0.68 25.03
CA GLN A 39 -10.46 -0.15 25.99
C GLN A 39 -10.52 1.37 26.02
N ARG A 40 -9.54 2.04 25.40
CA ARG A 40 -9.40 3.50 25.37
C ARG A 40 -9.50 4.01 23.93
N PRO A 41 -10.03 5.23 23.71
CA PRO A 41 -10.10 5.81 22.38
C PRO A 41 -8.70 6.11 21.82
N ILE A 42 -8.58 6.06 20.49
CA ILE A 42 -7.35 6.42 19.77
C ILE A 42 -7.31 7.94 19.58
N SER A 43 -6.31 8.60 20.15
CA SER A 43 -6.18 10.06 20.06
C SER A 43 -5.59 10.56 18.74
N ALA A 44 -4.76 9.75 18.08
CA ALA A 44 -4.06 10.13 16.85
C ALA A 44 -3.63 8.90 16.03
N LEU A 45 -3.38 9.13 14.73
CA LEU A 45 -2.78 8.18 13.80
C LEU A 45 -1.50 8.79 13.22
N ALA A 46 -0.41 8.04 13.24
CA ALA A 46 0.82 8.38 12.52
C ALA A 46 0.98 7.42 11.33
N ILE A 47 1.36 7.96 10.17
CA ILE A 47 1.57 7.19 8.95
C ILE A 47 3.05 7.20 8.61
N SER A 48 3.60 6.02 8.35
CA SER A 48 4.90 5.82 7.75
C SER A 48 4.74 4.82 6.62
N ASN A 49 5.40 5.06 5.49
CA ASN A 49 5.24 4.28 4.27
C ASN A 49 6.59 3.99 3.62
N GLN A 50 6.62 2.98 2.76
CA GLN A 50 7.70 2.88 1.79
C GLN A 50 7.71 4.15 0.93
N ARG A 51 8.85 4.81 0.84
CA ARG A 51 8.98 6.04 0.07
C ARG A 51 9.10 5.72 -1.43
N GLU A 52 9.08 6.78 -2.25
CA GLU A 52 9.25 6.78 -3.71
C GLU A 52 8.24 5.97 -4.55
N SER A 53 7.45 5.09 -3.93
CA SER A 53 6.44 4.30 -4.61
C SER A 53 5.28 5.19 -5.06
N VAL A 54 4.80 4.99 -6.29
CA VAL A 54 3.85 5.90 -6.95
C VAL A 54 2.55 5.17 -7.25
N VAL A 55 1.43 5.77 -6.84
CA VAL A 55 0.07 5.36 -7.21
C VAL A 55 -0.61 6.55 -7.89
N ALA A 56 -1.25 6.30 -9.03
CA ALA A 56 -2.15 7.25 -9.67
C ALA A 56 -3.58 6.72 -9.59
N TRP A 57 -4.54 7.60 -9.32
CA TRP A 57 -5.96 7.24 -9.16
C TRP A 57 -6.86 8.32 -9.76
N ASP A 58 -8.06 7.92 -10.14
CA ASP A 58 -9.10 8.86 -10.54
C ASP A 58 -9.60 9.65 -9.31
N ARG A 59 -9.61 10.98 -9.40
CA ARG A 59 -9.90 11.85 -8.26
C ARG A 59 -11.33 11.69 -7.73
N VAL A 60 -12.29 11.36 -8.59
CA VAL A 60 -13.72 11.33 -8.23
C VAL A 60 -14.09 9.97 -7.64
N SER A 61 -13.71 8.89 -8.31
CA SER A 61 -14.04 7.52 -7.92
C SER A 61 -13.05 6.91 -6.92
N GLY A 62 -11.82 7.42 -6.85
CA GLY A 62 -10.75 6.83 -6.05
C GLY A 62 -10.15 5.56 -6.66
N VAL A 63 -10.59 5.15 -7.86
CA VAL A 63 -10.13 3.93 -8.51
C VAL A 63 -8.68 4.11 -9.00
N PRO A 64 -7.76 3.19 -8.66
CA PRO A 64 -6.40 3.21 -9.19
C PRO A 64 -6.37 3.09 -10.71
N LEU A 65 -5.55 3.92 -11.36
CA LEU A 65 -5.40 3.93 -12.83
C LEU A 65 -4.39 2.88 -13.31
N SER A 66 -3.52 2.42 -12.42
CA SER A 66 -2.48 1.42 -12.68
C SER A 66 -2.10 0.71 -11.37
N PRO A 67 -1.31 -0.37 -11.43
CA PRO A 67 -0.59 -0.86 -10.26
C PRO A 67 0.26 0.23 -9.61
N CYS A 68 0.56 0.08 -8.32
CA CYS A 68 1.55 0.85 -7.60
C CYS A 68 2.94 0.52 -8.16
N ILE A 69 3.64 1.52 -8.67
CA ILE A 69 5.04 1.36 -9.11
C ILE A 69 5.91 1.45 -7.86
N SER A 70 6.53 0.33 -7.49
CA SER A 70 7.41 0.25 -6.32
C SER A 70 8.69 1.05 -6.52
N TRP A 71 9.28 1.53 -5.42
CA TRP A 71 10.59 2.18 -5.40
C TRP A 71 11.73 1.34 -6.00
N GLN A 72 11.57 0.01 -6.06
CA GLN A 72 12.54 -0.90 -6.68
C GLN A 72 12.39 -0.96 -8.22
N CYS A 73 11.36 -0.32 -8.79
CA CYS A 73 11.11 -0.40 -10.21
C CYS A 73 12.14 0.41 -10.99
N ARG A 74 12.71 -0.24 -12.02
CA ARG A 74 13.76 0.28 -12.89
C ARG A 74 13.25 0.64 -14.28
N ARG A 75 11.92 0.68 -14.50
CA ARG A 75 11.32 0.91 -15.82
C ARG A 75 11.65 2.29 -16.42
N SER A 76 12.06 3.23 -15.59
CA SER A 76 12.45 4.60 -15.96
C SER A 76 13.96 4.79 -16.06
N LEU A 77 14.76 3.73 -15.90
CA LEU A 77 16.19 3.82 -16.18
C LEU A 77 16.41 4.03 -17.69
N PRO A 78 17.43 4.84 -18.06
CA PRO A 78 17.80 5.07 -19.45
C PRO A 78 18.29 3.79 -20.14
#